data_AF-A0A916WNR1-F1
#
_entry.id   AF-A0A916WNR1-F1
#
_cell.length_a   1.000
_cell.length_b   1.000
_cell.length_c   1.000
_cell.angle_alpha   90.00
_cell.angle_beta   90.00
_cell.angle_gamma   90.00
#
_symmetry.space_group_name_H-M   'P 1'
#
loop_
_entity.id
_entity.type
_entity.pdbx_description
1 polymer ?
#
loop_
_entity_poly.entity_id
_entity_poly.type
_entity_poly.pdbx_seq_one_letter_code
_entity_poly.pdbx_strand_id
1 'polypeptide(L)' 'MLRVVTPPADRLVCAAEPAVPATLTDAAVAAWIVDLRGAGQDCRSKLGWVRDWTAEVAK' A
#
# COMPACT_ATOMS: atom_id res chain seq x y z
N MET A 1 -21.42 -23.61 -10.34
CA MET A 1 -21.36 -22.13 -10.21
C MET A 1 -20.03 -21.79 -9.56
N LEU A 2 -19.17 -21.00 -10.21
CA LEU A 2 -17.89 -20.58 -9.62
C LEU A 2 -18.19 -19.45 -8.63
N ARG A 3 -17.91 -19.65 -7.34
CA ARG A 3 -18.06 -18.60 -6.33
C ARG A 3 -16.81 -17.72 -6.38
N VAL A 4 -16.91 -16.56 -7.03
CA VAL A 4 -15.85 -15.56 -6.98
C VAL A 4 -15.91 -14.92 -5.60
N VAL A 5 -14.95 -15.28 -4.74
CA VAL A 5 -14.72 -14.55 -3.49
C VAL A 5 -13.86 -13.35 -3.85
N THR A 6 -14.32 -12.14 -3.53
CA THR A 6 -13.59 -10.90 -3.79
C THR A 6 -12.96 -10.42 -2.49
N PRO A 7 -11.69 -9.99 -2.49
CA PRO A 7 -11.08 -9.44 -1.28
C PRO A 7 -11.75 -8.10 -0.91
N PRO A 8 -11.69 -7.70 0.37
CA PRO A 8 -12.17 -6.39 0.81
C PRO A 8 -11.52 -5.25 0.03
N ALA A 9 -12.32 -4.27 -0.39
CA ALA A 9 -11.86 -3.19 -1.28
C ALA A 9 -10.75 -2.32 -0.67
N ASP A 10 -10.75 -2.14 0.65
CA ASP A 10 -9.73 -1.40 1.41
C ASP A 10 -8.34 -2.08 1.38
N ARG A 11 -8.29 -3.38 1.04
CA ARG A 11 -7.05 -4.13 0.83
C ARG A 11 -6.50 -3.99 -0.59
N LEU A 12 -7.31 -3.47 -1.51
CA LEU A 12 -6.94 -3.30 -2.92
C LEU A 12 -6.48 -1.88 -3.26
N VAL A 13 -6.48 -0.97 -2.29
CA VAL A 13 -6.05 0.42 -2.48
C VAL A 13 -4.90 0.72 -1.53
N CYS A 14 -3.74 1.03 -2.08
CA CYS A 14 -2.59 1.49 -1.30
C CYS A 14 -2.73 2.97 -0.93
N ALA A 15 -2.08 3.38 0.16
CA ALA A 15 -1.85 4.79 0.44
C ALA A 15 -1.18 5.46 -0.77
N ALA A 16 -1.61 6.67 -1.08
CA ALA A 16 -1.06 7.42 -2.21
C ALA A 16 0.42 7.73 -1.97
N GLU A 17 1.20 7.71 -3.04
CA GLU A 17 2.56 8.21 -3.00
C GLU A 17 2.54 9.73 -2.72
N PRO A 18 3.31 10.22 -1.74
CA PRO A 18 3.35 11.64 -1.44
C PRO A 18 4.05 12.41 -2.57
N ALA A 19 3.49 13.57 -2.91
CA ALA A 19 4.08 14.44 -3.91
C ALA A 19 5.48 14.91 -3.48
N VAL A 20 6.39 14.98 -4.45
CA VAL A 20 7.72 15.57 -4.24
C VAL A 20 7.54 17.03 -3.80
N PRO A 21 8.23 17.47 -2.73
CA PRO A 21 8.11 18.84 -2.25
C PRO A 21 8.61 19.84 -3.30
N ALA A 22 7.85 20.94 -3.48
CA ALA A 22 8.20 21.99 -4.43
C ALA A 22 9.50 22.73 -4.05
N THR A 23 9.87 22.73 -2.77
CA THR A 23 11.13 23.31 -2.27
C THR A 23 11.96 22.22 -1.63
N LEU A 24 13.18 22.04 -2.13
CA LEU A 24 14.11 20.99 -1.68
C LEU A 24 14.99 21.46 -0.53
N THR A 25 14.36 21.84 0.59
CA THR A 25 15.11 22.01 1.85
C THR A 25 15.31 20.66 2.52
N ASP A 26 16.36 20.52 3.34
CA ASP A 26 16.63 19.28 4.08
C ASP A 26 15.43 18.83 4.92
N ALA A 27 14.76 19.78 5.59
CA ALA A 27 13.56 19.49 6.37
C ALA A 27 12.39 18.99 5.50
N ALA A 28 12.16 19.60 4.33
CA ALA A 28 11.10 19.18 3.43
C ALA A 28 11.38 17.80 2.81
N VAL A 29 12.63 17.55 2.41
CA VAL A 29 13.06 16.25 1.89
C VAL A 29 12.97 15.17 2.98
N ALA A 30 13.40 15.47 4.20
CA ALA A 30 13.33 14.52 5.32
C ALA A 30 11.88 14.12 5.62
N ALA A 31 10.95 15.09 5.67
CA ALA A 31 9.52 14.82 5.86
C ALA A 31 8.96 13.96 4.73
N TRP A 32 9.25 14.33 3.47
CA TRP A 32 8.80 13.58 2.30
C TRP A 32 9.30 12.13 2.28
N ILE A 33 10.56 11.87 2.66
CA ILE A 33 11.11 10.51 2.75
C ILE A 33 10.37 9.66 3.78
N VAL A 34 10.00 10.24 4.93
CA VAL A 34 9.24 9.53 5.97
C VAL A 34 7.86 9.15 5.44
N ASP A 35 7.15 10.09 4.82
CA ASP A 35 5.83 9.85 4.23
C ASP A 35 5.90 8.81 3.11
N LEU A 36 6.90 8.91 2.24
CA LEU A 36 7.11 7.99 1.12
C LEU A 36 7.35 6.56 1.63
N ARG A 37 8.16 6.43 2.68
CA ARG A 37 8.39 5.14 3.34
C ARG A 37 7.09 4.59 3.93
N GLY A 38 6.28 5.43 4.57
CA GLY A 38 4.99 5.06 5.13
C GLY A 38 4.03 4.53 4.07
N ALA A 39 3.86 5.25 2.96
CA ALA A 39 3.01 4.83 1.85
C ALA A 39 3.49 3.48 1.25
N GLY A 40 4.80 3.32 1.06
CA GLY A 40 5.37 2.07 0.57
C GLY A 40 5.19 0.89 1.54
N GLN A 41 5.20 1.13 2.86
CA GLN A 41 4.94 0.10 3.86
C GLN A 41 3.48 -0.36 3.85
N ASP A 42 2.53 0.58 3.76
CA ASP A 42 1.10 0.26 3.63
C ASP A 42 0.86 -0.66 2.42
N CYS A 43 1.43 -0.31 1.27
CA CYS A 43 1.23 -1.08 0.04
C CYS A 43 1.82 -2.50 0.15
N ARG A 44 3.04 -2.64 0.67
CA ARG A 44 3.66 -3.96 0.89
C ARG A 44 2.87 -4.81 1.89
N SER A 45 2.34 -4.21 2.95
CA SER A 45 1.52 -4.91 3.92
C SER A 45 0.23 -5.45 3.29
N LYS A 46 -0.46 -4.62 2.49
CA LYS A 46 -1.68 -5.03 1.77
C LYS A 46 -1.40 -6.12 0.73
N LEU A 47 -0.31 -6.02 -0.03
CA LEU A 47 0.11 -7.07 -0.97
C LEU A 47 0.42 -8.39 -0.27
N GLY A 48 1.10 -8.34 0.89
CA GLY A 48 1.33 -9.51 1.74
C GLY A 48 0.00 -10.15 2.18
N TRP A 49 -0.94 -9.33 2.64
CA TRP A 49 -2.28 -9.79 2.99
C TRP A 49 -3.01 -10.43 1.81
N VAL A 50 -3.01 -9.81 0.62
CA VAL A 50 -3.68 -10.37 -0.58
C VAL A 50 -3.09 -11.72 -0.95
N ARG A 51 -1.76 -11.86 -0.92
CA ARG A 51 -1.08 -13.14 -1.17
C ARG A 51 -1.57 -14.21 -0.20
N ASP A 52 -1.57 -13.92 1.10
CA ASP A 52 -1.93 -14.90 2.12
C ASP A 52 -3.43 -15.26 2.03
N TRP A 53 -4.29 -14.26 1.83
CA TRP A 53 -5.73 -14.45 1.60
C TRP A 53 -6.01 -15.31 0.36
N THR A 54 -5.32 -15.07 -0.76
CA THR A 54 -5.49 -15.91 -1.97
C THR A 54 -5.12 -17.37 -1.72
N ALA A 55 -4.08 -17.63 -0.92
CA ALA A 55 -3.68 -18.99 -0.55
C ALA A 55 -4.68 -19.67 0.39
N GLU A 56 -5.41 -18.90 1.21
CA GLU A 56 -6.48 -19.42 2.06
C GLU A 56 -7.74 -19.78 1.27
N VAL A 57 -8.20 -18.89 0.38
CA VAL A 57 -9.44 -19.10 -0.39
C VAL A 57 -9.29 -20.09 -1.55
N ALA A 58 -8.06 -20.44 -1.94
CA ALA A 58 -7.78 -21.45 -2.96
C ALA A 58 -7.81 -22.90 -2.43
N LYS A 59 -7.98 -23.08 -1.13
CA LYS A 59 -8.18 -24.38 -0.47
C LYS A 59 -9.66 -24.74 -0.43
#